data_AF-A0A382EN03-F1
#
_entry.id   AF-A0A382EN03-F1
#
_cell.length_a   1.000
_cell.length_b   1.000
_cell.length_c   1.000
_cell.angle_alpha   90.00
_cell.angle_beta   90.00
_cell.angle_gamma   90.00
#
_symmetry.space_group_name_H-M   'P 1'
#
loop_
_entity.id
_entity.type
_entity.pdbx_description
1 polymer ?
#
loop_
_entity_poly.entity_id
_entity_poly.type
_entity_poly.pdbx_seq_one_letter_code
_entity_poly.pdbx_strand_id
1 'polypeptide(L)'
;MNLNQNEKILVDTLICKLTNQRVIAGKTSNKNIFSKKKEVSFSEIHNIEIIMHQGEENRLKEGIKYFTVGFSILIAVSLIPFLNNLFQRIFFIIGIIPLIYGLFLIPKSIFRLKVHSTLFLWLKNGKCLIISFPKFDDENVIQIQSQLNELI
;
A
#
# COMPACT_ATOMS: atom_id res chain seq x y z
N MET A 1 21.70 -11.97 10.39
CA MET A 1 20.82 -13.14 10.53
C MET A 1 21.68 -14.37 10.35
N ASN A 2 21.63 -15.33 11.27
CA ASN A 2 22.38 -16.57 11.13
C ASN A 2 21.43 -17.64 10.57
N LEU A 3 21.85 -18.24 9.46
CA LEU A 3 21.19 -19.41 8.86
C LEU A 3 21.65 -20.67 9.61
N ASN A 4 20.77 -21.66 9.69
CA ASN A 4 21.12 -22.98 10.22
C ASN A 4 22.01 -23.73 9.21
N GLN A 5 22.65 -24.81 9.65
CA GLN A 5 23.39 -25.70 8.75
C GLN A 5 22.43 -26.27 7.70
N ASN A 6 22.84 -26.20 6.42
CA ASN A 6 22.06 -26.60 5.24
C ASN A 6 20.80 -25.75 4.95
N GLU A 7 20.62 -24.62 5.61
CA GLU A 7 19.54 -23.68 5.32
C GLU A 7 19.92 -22.78 4.13
N LYS A 8 19.10 -22.80 3.09
CA LYS A 8 19.27 -21.97 1.89
C LYS A 8 18.08 -21.03 1.74
N ILE A 9 18.35 -19.79 1.36
CA ILE A 9 17.31 -18.80 1.06
C ILE A 9 16.76 -19.12 -0.34
N LEU A 10 15.45 -19.32 -0.42
CA LEU A 10 14.71 -19.55 -1.67
C LEU A 10 14.15 -18.24 -2.22
N VAL A 11 13.63 -17.39 -1.35
CA VAL A 11 13.12 -16.05 -1.70
C VAL A 11 13.66 -15.04 -0.72
N ASP A 12 14.27 -13.97 -1.23
CA ASP A 12 14.82 -12.87 -0.43
C ASP A 12 14.08 -11.56 -0.75
N THR A 13 13.36 -11.02 0.24
CA THR A 13 12.69 -9.73 0.13
C THR A 13 13.10 -8.80 1.28
N LEU A 14 12.76 -7.51 1.15
CA LEU A 14 13.06 -6.51 2.17
C LEU A 14 12.35 -6.74 3.51
N ILE A 15 11.31 -7.57 3.56
CA ILE A 15 10.48 -7.76 4.76
C ILE A 15 10.29 -9.23 5.16
N CYS A 16 10.66 -10.15 4.29
CA CYS A 16 10.48 -11.57 4.48
C CYS A 16 11.55 -12.35 3.73
N LYS A 17 12.09 -13.39 4.37
CA LYS A 17 12.94 -14.38 3.72
C LYS A 17 12.27 -15.74 3.84
N LEU A 18 12.09 -16.41 2.71
CA LEU A 18 11.68 -17.81 2.67
C LEU A 18 12.94 -18.65 2.53
N THR A 19 13.16 -19.59 3.44
CA THR A 19 14.23 -20.57 3.33
C THR A 19 13.65 -21.93 2.98
N ASN A 20 14.49 -22.94 2.75
CA ASN A 20 14.04 -24.33 2.60
C ASN A 20 13.54 -24.98 3.91
N GLN A 21 13.49 -24.25 5.04
CA GLN A 21 13.09 -24.80 6.35
C GLN A 21 12.03 -23.95 7.08
N ARG A 22 12.05 -22.62 6.88
CA ARG A 22 11.22 -21.69 7.64
C ARG A 22 10.92 -20.42 6.87
N VAL A 23 9.87 -19.74 7.31
CA VAL A 23 9.58 -18.34 6.94
C VAL A 23 10.16 -17.42 8.01
N ILE A 24 10.89 -16.38 7.58
CA ILE A 24 11.50 -15.40 8.48
C ILE A 24 10.96 -14.02 8.13
N ALA A 25 10.11 -13.47 9.00
CA ALA A 25 9.60 -12.11 8.88
C ALA A 25 10.53 -11.11 9.58
N GLY A 26 10.80 -9.99 8.93
CA GLY A 26 11.74 -8.99 9.42
C GLY A 26 11.71 -7.70 8.63
N LYS A 27 12.83 -6.97 8.66
CA LYS A 27 13.02 -5.77 7.85
C LYS A 27 14.49 -5.59 7.48
N THR A 28 14.75 -5.33 6.21
CA THR A 28 16.05 -4.90 5.71
C THR A 28 16.20 -3.41 5.93
N SER A 29 17.28 -3.03 6.60
CA SER A 29 17.65 -1.63 6.78
C SER A 29 18.28 -1.05 5.51
N ASN A 30 18.39 0.27 5.41
CA ASN A 30 19.06 0.95 4.28
C ASN A 30 20.54 0.54 4.10
N LYS A 31 21.15 -0.07 5.14
CA LYS A 31 22.51 -0.63 5.07
C LYS A 31 22.53 -2.07 4.53
N ASN A 32 21.43 -2.54 3.93
CA ASN A 32 21.23 -3.91 3.45
C ASN A 32 21.36 -5.00 4.53
N ILE A 33 21.21 -4.64 5.80
CA ILE A 33 21.23 -5.60 6.92
C ILE A 33 19.79 -5.99 7.24
N PHE A 34 19.47 -7.29 7.12
CA PHE A 34 18.18 -7.85 7.51
C PHE A 34 18.10 -8.12 9.02
N SER A 35 17.14 -7.48 9.68
CA SER A 35 16.80 -7.70 11.08
C SER A 35 15.58 -8.61 11.19
N LYS A 36 15.77 -9.80 11.77
CA LYS A 36 14.72 -10.79 12.01
C LYS A 36 13.82 -10.31 13.16
N LYS A 37 12.50 -10.38 12.95
CA LYS A 37 11.49 -10.08 13.99
C LYS A 37 10.78 -11.34 14.48
N LYS A 38 10.36 -12.22 13.56
CA LYS A 38 9.69 -13.49 13.85
C LYS A 38 10.13 -14.54 12.83
N GLU A 39 10.07 -15.80 13.23
CA GLU A 39 10.28 -16.93 12.33
C GLU A 39 9.29 -18.04 12.65
N VAL A 40 8.97 -18.84 11.65
CA VAL A 40 7.99 -19.92 11.73
C VAL A 40 8.50 -21.08 10.88
N SER A 41 8.57 -22.28 11.46
CA SER A 41 8.87 -23.50 10.70
C SER A 41 7.66 -23.94 9.87
N PHE A 42 7.88 -24.59 8.71
CA PHE A 42 6.76 -25.06 7.88
C PHE A 42 5.84 -26.03 8.62
N SER A 43 6.42 -26.85 9.52
CA SER A 43 5.67 -27.79 10.35
C SER A 43 4.64 -27.14 11.28
N GLU A 44 4.81 -25.85 11.60
CA GLU A 44 3.88 -25.07 12.43
C GLU A 44 2.78 -24.38 11.62
N ILE A 45 2.93 -24.27 10.31
CA ILE A 45 1.95 -23.62 9.43
C ILE A 45 0.79 -24.59 9.22
N HIS A 46 -0.43 -24.10 9.41
CA HIS A 46 -1.67 -24.83 9.19
C HIS A 46 -2.36 -24.39 7.90
N ASN A 47 -2.41 -23.08 7.66
CA ASN A 47 -3.07 -22.53 6.49
C ASN A 47 -2.35 -21.25 6.02
N ILE A 48 -2.47 -20.96 4.73
CA ILE A 48 -1.90 -19.78 4.08
C ILE A 48 -3.03 -19.01 3.42
N GLU A 49 -3.13 -17.73 3.73
CA GLU A 49 -4.12 -16.85 3.14
C GLU A 49 -3.46 -15.57 2.67
N ILE A 50 -3.93 -15.05 1.55
CA ILE A 50 -3.38 -13.85 0.94
C ILE A 50 -4.51 -12.90 0.60
N ILE A 51 -4.26 -11.63 0.89
CA ILE A 51 -5.12 -10.54 0.46
C ILE A 51 -4.28 -9.60 -0.40
N MET A 52 -4.57 -9.65 -1.69
CA MET A 52 -4.05 -8.78 -2.72
C MET A 52 -4.99 -7.58 -2.83
N HIS A 53 -4.48 -6.36 -2.93
CA HIS A 53 -5.26 -5.11 -2.98
C HIS A 53 -5.79 -4.55 -1.63
N GLN A 54 -4.92 -4.33 -0.65
CA GLN A 54 -5.28 -3.60 0.56
C GLN A 54 -4.78 -2.15 0.57
N GLY A 55 -5.62 -1.24 1.08
CA GLY A 55 -5.33 0.19 1.13
C GLY A 55 -5.78 0.94 -0.12
N GLU A 56 -5.41 2.22 -0.21
CA GLU A 56 -5.84 3.11 -1.29
C GLU A 56 -4.63 3.77 -1.96
N GLU A 57 -4.74 4.11 -3.24
CA GLU A 57 -3.70 4.86 -3.95
C GLU A 57 -3.56 6.31 -3.48
N ASN A 58 -2.42 6.92 -3.78
CA ASN A 58 -2.19 8.31 -3.42
C ASN A 58 -2.84 9.23 -4.46
N ARG A 59 -3.93 9.90 -4.09
CA ARG A 59 -4.57 10.92 -4.93
C ARG A 59 -4.30 12.34 -4.47
N LEU A 60 -3.25 12.57 -3.68
CA LEU A 60 -2.90 13.91 -3.18
C LEU A 60 -2.55 14.87 -4.33
N LYS A 61 -1.78 14.41 -5.31
CA LYS A 61 -1.43 15.22 -6.49
C LYS A 61 -2.68 15.60 -7.30
N GLU A 62 -3.60 14.65 -7.49
CA GLU A 62 -4.89 14.90 -8.14
C GLU A 62 -5.74 15.87 -7.33
N GLY A 63 -5.83 15.67 -6.01
CA GLY A 63 -6.55 16.54 -5.09
C GLY A 63 -6.04 17.98 -5.16
N ILE A 64 -4.72 18.18 -5.13
CA ILE A 64 -4.11 19.50 -5.32
C ILE A 64 -4.46 20.08 -6.69
N LYS A 65 -4.38 19.28 -7.76
CA LYS A 65 -4.71 19.72 -9.12
C LYS A 65 -6.16 20.20 -9.23
N TYR A 66 -7.13 19.45 -8.70
CA TYR A 66 -8.53 19.85 -8.72
C TYR A 66 -8.78 21.09 -7.86
N PHE A 67 -8.14 21.15 -6.68
CA PHE A 67 -8.22 22.31 -5.82
C PHE A 67 -7.68 23.57 -6.51
N THR A 68 -6.50 23.51 -7.11
CA THR A 68 -5.89 24.67 -7.79
C THR A 68 -6.70 25.10 -9.00
N VAL A 69 -7.16 24.17 -9.83
CA VAL A 69 -8.01 24.50 -10.99
C VAL A 69 -9.30 25.19 -10.55
N GLY A 70 -10.00 24.63 -9.55
CA GLY A 70 -11.22 25.22 -9.02
C GLY A 70 -10.99 26.61 -8.44
N PHE A 71 -9.93 26.76 -7.66
CA PHE A 71 -9.55 28.03 -7.04
C PHE A 71 -9.17 29.09 -8.09
N SER A 72 -8.41 28.74 -9.13
CA SER A 72 -8.06 29.65 -10.22
C SER A 72 -9.28 30.13 -11.00
N ILE A 73 -10.25 29.26 -11.26
CA ILE A 73 -11.49 29.64 -11.94
C ILE A 73 -12.28 30.63 -11.07
N LEU A 74 -12.41 30.36 -9.77
CA LEU A 74 -13.12 31.25 -8.86
C LEU A 74 -12.45 32.63 -8.73
N ILE A 75 -11.12 32.69 -8.71
CA ILE A 75 -10.37 33.95 -8.76
C ILE A 75 -10.65 34.69 -10.06
N ALA A 76 -10.53 34.00 -11.21
CA ALA A 76 -10.76 34.61 -12.52
C ALA A 76 -12.17 35.20 -12.64
N VAL A 77 -13.19 34.48 -12.18
CA VAL A 77 -14.59 34.95 -12.16
C VAL A 77 -14.77 36.17 -11.25
N SER A 78 -14.06 36.22 -10.12
CA SER A 78 -14.14 37.35 -9.18
C SER A 78 -13.47 38.62 -9.70
N LEU A 79 -12.50 38.49 -10.61
CA LEU A 79 -11.72 39.59 -11.18
C LEU A 79 -12.30 40.19 -12.46
N ILE A 80 -13.37 39.62 -13.03
CA ILE A 80 -14.00 40.12 -14.26
C ILE A 80 -15.32 40.82 -13.90
N PRO A 81 -15.31 42.14 -13.62
CA PRO A 81 -16.49 42.87 -13.12
C PRO A 81 -17.61 43.03 -14.16
N PHE A 82 -17.33 42.80 -15.45
CA PHE A 82 -18.30 42.92 -16.54
C PHE A 82 -18.84 41.57 -17.02
N LEU A 83 -18.56 40.48 -16.31
CA LEU A 83 -19.06 39.17 -16.67
C LEU A 83 -20.58 39.12 -16.44
N ASN A 84 -21.35 38.75 -17.47
CA ASN A 84 -22.79 38.60 -17.34
C ASN A 84 -23.13 37.60 -16.21
N ASN A 85 -24.11 37.93 -15.38
CA ASN A 85 -24.59 37.15 -14.23
C ASN A 85 -24.82 35.67 -14.55
N LEU A 86 -25.32 35.34 -15.74
CA LEU A 86 -25.53 33.94 -16.14
C LEU A 86 -24.20 33.18 -16.29
N PHE A 87 -23.21 33.78 -16.97
CA PHE A 87 -21.88 33.19 -17.13
C PHE A 87 -21.14 33.13 -15.79
N GLN A 88 -21.27 34.14 -14.95
CA GLN A 88 -20.68 34.15 -13.61
C GLN A 88 -21.15 32.96 -12.76
N ARG A 89 -22.45 32.65 -12.78
CA ARG A 89 -23.02 31.48 -12.08
C ARG A 89 -22.51 30.16 -12.65
N ILE A 90 -22.44 30.03 -13.97
CA ILE A 90 -21.94 28.82 -14.64
C ILE A 90 -20.48 28.57 -14.26
N PHE A 91 -19.61 29.58 -14.39
CA PHE A 91 -18.20 29.45 -14.04
C PHE A 91 -17.98 29.25 -12.53
N PHE A 92 -18.82 29.85 -11.69
CA PHE A 92 -18.82 29.57 -10.25
C PHE A 92 -19.08 28.08 -9.96
N ILE A 93 -20.08 27.48 -10.61
CA ILE A 93 -20.38 26.05 -10.46
C ILE A 93 -19.21 25.19 -10.99
N ILE A 94 -18.66 25.54 -12.15
CA ILE A 94 -17.51 24.83 -12.74
C ILE A 94 -16.27 24.95 -11.84
N GLY A 95 -16.09 26.05 -11.11
CA GLY A 95 -14.98 26.24 -10.18
C GLY A 95 -15.18 25.54 -8.84
N ILE A 96 -16.40 25.58 -8.28
CA ILE A 96 -16.66 25.06 -6.93
C ILE A 96 -16.64 23.53 -6.87
N ILE A 97 -17.11 22.84 -7.91
CA ILE A 97 -17.12 21.37 -7.98
C ILE A 97 -15.70 20.78 -7.84
N PRO A 98 -14.71 21.14 -8.69
CA PRO A 98 -13.35 20.64 -8.56
C PRO A 98 -12.67 21.15 -7.28
N LEU A 99 -13.03 22.33 -6.77
CA LEU A 99 -12.50 22.81 -5.48
C LEU A 99 -12.93 21.90 -4.32
N ILE A 100 -14.23 21.60 -4.20
CA ILE A 100 -14.77 20.69 -3.17
C ILE A 100 -14.17 19.30 -3.34
N TYR A 101 -14.12 18.78 -4.58
CA TYR A 101 -13.57 17.46 -4.84
C TYR A 101 -12.07 17.38 -4.50
N GLY A 102 -11.29 18.40 -4.84
CA GLY A 102 -9.89 18.49 -4.46
C GLY A 102 -9.69 18.54 -2.94
N LEU A 103 -10.51 19.34 -2.25
CA LEU A 103 -10.51 19.45 -0.79
C LEU A 103 -10.92 18.14 -0.10
N PHE A 104 -11.74 17.30 -0.74
CA PHE A 104 -12.06 15.96 -0.25
C PHE A 104 -10.89 14.98 -0.45
N LEU A 105 -10.24 15.01 -1.61
CA LEU A 105 -9.17 14.08 -1.96
C LEU A 105 -7.88 14.28 -1.16
N ILE A 106 -7.51 15.53 -0.84
CA ILE A 106 -6.30 15.85 -0.08
C ILE A 106 -6.28 15.16 1.30
N PRO A 107 -7.23 15.41 2.22
CA PRO A 107 -7.25 14.77 3.53
C PRO A 107 -7.42 13.25 3.41
N LYS A 108 -8.28 12.77 2.50
CA LYS A 108 -8.44 11.34 2.24
C LYS A 108 -7.09 10.69 1.88
N SER A 109 -6.28 11.35 1.05
CA SER A 109 -4.96 10.84 0.64
C SER A 109 -3.90 10.92 1.74
N ILE A 110 -4.03 11.85 2.68
CA ILE A 110 -3.12 11.99 3.84
C ILE A 110 -3.41 10.88 4.87
N PHE A 111 -4.68 10.65 5.17
CA PHE A 111 -5.13 9.64 6.14
C PHE A 111 -5.29 8.24 5.55
N ARG A 112 -4.89 8.03 4.28
CA ARG A 112 -5.06 6.74 3.62
C ARG A 112 -4.22 5.65 4.27
N LEU A 113 -4.77 4.45 4.28
CA LEU A 113 -4.00 3.23 4.41
C LEU A 113 -3.18 3.05 3.12
N LYS A 114 -1.85 2.96 3.23
CA LYS A 114 -0.98 2.78 2.06
C LYS A 114 -1.31 1.46 1.35
N VAL A 115 -1.09 1.43 0.04
CA VAL A 115 -1.22 0.23 -0.77
C VAL A 115 -0.30 -0.87 -0.25
N HIS A 116 -0.85 -2.07 -0.09
CA HIS A 116 -0.11 -3.24 0.34
C HIS A 116 -0.83 -4.54 -0.04
N SER A 117 -0.06 -5.61 -0.09
CA SER A 117 -0.56 -6.99 -0.12
C SER A 117 -0.15 -7.68 1.16
N THR A 118 -1.02 -8.51 1.72
CA THR A 118 -0.77 -9.16 3.01
C THR A 118 -0.79 -10.67 2.88
N LEU A 119 0.25 -11.32 3.39
CA LEU A 119 0.36 -12.75 3.57
C LEU A 119 0.08 -13.09 5.04
N PHE A 120 -0.91 -13.95 5.25
CA PHE A 120 -1.29 -14.50 6.54
C PHE A 120 -0.86 -15.96 6.62
N LEU A 121 -0.02 -16.27 7.60
CA LEU A 121 0.39 -17.64 7.91
C LEU A 121 -0.28 -18.04 9.22
N TRP A 122 -1.36 -18.81 9.11
CA TRP A 122 -2.10 -19.34 10.24
C TRP A 122 -1.35 -20.53 10.81
N LEU A 123 -0.99 -20.46 12.09
CA LEU A 123 -0.20 -21.48 12.77
C LEU A 123 -1.11 -22.48 13.49
N LYS A 124 -0.63 -23.71 13.67
CA LYS A 124 -1.34 -24.77 14.41
C LYS A 124 -1.68 -24.40 15.86
N ASN A 125 -0.92 -23.48 16.45
CA ASN A 125 -1.18 -22.96 17.80
C ASN A 125 -2.24 -21.83 17.85
N GLY A 126 -2.92 -21.56 16.75
CA GLY A 126 -3.96 -20.51 16.64
C GLY A 126 -3.43 -19.09 16.46
N LYS A 127 -2.10 -18.87 16.47
CA LYS A 127 -1.52 -17.56 16.18
C LYS A 127 -1.42 -17.34 14.67
N CYS A 128 -1.37 -16.07 14.26
CA CYS A 128 -1.14 -15.69 12.86
C CYS A 128 0.15 -14.89 12.73
N LEU A 129 1.00 -15.25 11.77
CA LEU A 129 2.10 -14.41 11.32
C LEU A 129 1.64 -13.59 10.11
N ILE A 130 1.61 -12.27 10.28
CA ILE A 130 1.16 -11.32 9.26
C ILE A 130 2.39 -10.66 8.64
N ILE A 131 2.48 -10.70 7.32
CA ILE A 131 3.58 -10.10 6.55
C ILE A 131 2.95 -9.20 5.48
N SER A 132 3.18 -7.88 5.58
CA SER A 132 2.58 -6.88 4.68
C SER A 132 3.62 -6.27 3.74
N PHE A 133 3.40 -6.46 2.44
CA PHE A 133 4.26 -6.05 1.33
C PHE A 133 3.81 -4.70 0.78
N PRO A 134 4.73 -3.81 0.37
CA PRO A 134 4.42 -2.39 0.15
C PRO A 134 3.71 -2.06 -1.18
N LYS A 135 3.33 -3.05 -1.98
CA LYS A 135 2.69 -2.89 -3.28
C LYS A 135 1.38 -3.66 -3.34
N PHE A 136 0.47 -3.22 -4.21
CA PHE A 136 -0.59 -4.09 -4.69
C PHE A 136 0.01 -5.23 -5.51
N ASP A 137 -0.61 -6.39 -5.40
CA ASP A 137 -0.28 -7.62 -6.15
C ASP A 137 1.22 -7.89 -6.21
N ASP A 138 1.90 -7.70 -5.07
CA ASP A 138 3.35 -7.86 -5.03
C ASP A 138 3.71 -9.29 -5.46
N GLU A 139 4.41 -9.42 -6.60
CA GLU A 139 4.77 -10.71 -7.20
C GLU A 139 5.54 -11.60 -6.21
N ASN A 140 6.30 -11.00 -5.30
CA ASN A 140 7.01 -11.74 -4.26
C ASN A 140 6.05 -12.49 -3.33
N VAL A 141 4.86 -11.96 -3.08
CA VAL A 141 3.83 -12.61 -2.25
C VAL A 141 3.31 -13.86 -2.95
N ILE A 142 3.04 -13.77 -4.25
CA ILE A 142 2.59 -14.90 -5.08
C ILE A 142 3.69 -15.97 -5.13
N GLN A 143 4.94 -15.55 -5.35
CA GLN A 143 6.08 -16.46 -5.39
C GLN A 143 6.27 -17.17 -4.04
N ILE A 144 6.21 -16.44 -2.92
CA ILE A 144 6.30 -17.02 -1.57
C ILE A 144 5.15 -18.00 -1.33
N GLN A 145 3.93 -17.68 -1.73
CA GLN A 145 2.79 -18.59 -1.61
C GLN A 145 2.98 -19.88 -2.38
N SER A 146 3.36 -19.78 -3.66
CA SER A 146 3.57 -20.93 -4.53
C SER A 146 4.64 -21.86 -3.94
N GLN A 147 5.75 -21.29 -3.50
CA GLN A 147 6.84 -22.05 -2.87
C GLN A 147 6.40 -22.66 -1.53
N LEU A 148 5.62 -21.95 -0.73
CA LEU A 148 5.12 -22.50 0.53
C LEU A 148 4.13 -23.65 0.33
N ASN A 149 3.27 -23.57 -0.68
CA ASN A 149 2.33 -24.65 -1.02
C ASN A 149 3.06 -25.92 -1.53
N GLU A 150 4.27 -25.80 -2.06
CA GLU A 150 5.10 -26.95 -2.44
C GLU A 150 5.84 -27.57 -1.23
N LEU A 151 6.01 -26.79 -0.15
CA LEU A 151 6.86 -27.15 1.00
C LEU A 151 6.07 -27.60 2.25
N ILE A 152 4.75 -27.41 2.27
CA ILE A 152 3.82 -27.78 3.35
C ILE A 152 2.96 -28.96 2.90
#